data_AF-A0A1G7RPU1-F1
#
_entry.id   AF-A0A1G7RPU1-F1
#
_cell.length_a   1.000
_cell.length_b   1.000
_cell.length_c   1.000
_cell.angle_alpha   90.00
_cell.angle_beta   90.00
_cell.angle_gamma   90.00
#
_symmetry.space_group_name_H-M   'P 1'
#
loop_
_entity.id
_entity.type
_entity.pdbx_description
1 polymer ?
#
loop_
_entity_poly.entity_id
_entity_poly.type
_entity_poly.pdbx_seq_one_letter_code
_entity_poly.pdbx_strand_id
1 'polypeptide(L)'
;MESKVILSIVLILEEKALLIFDQLVESLLMSEEKIELIVIGANASVANIFSTIDKVNYIHINDEGTDFGLCLKQAIDVSTGIYIYVLPSSLQFYERESIKDLIDYLVTAELDLLYCRQKIRLPDGALVDKFSSYNKNKPLEGIPPLFGEIIVKRNFILKENFSIGFDKKYLFDYDLLVRFSKYETNIKFYDRTITVTDDNFKKSNVFLKKRLNVLRVHKKVTPLVTSAYLKMGILISLSNSPLLGLYTIVKAFIFDYFPNYWVNKIPFYSLRHFYYRKVIKIKLGKQSSIHLNCFIYGRNIEIGNGCVINRECFLDGRGKLKIGDFTSISPHVHIITGDHDINSKNFAFRSKDIIIGNFVWIGSRATILPGVVIGEGAIVCAGALVTKDVAPYTMVGGVPAKFIKNRSKELDYNPTWLPWFD
;
A
#
# COMPACT_ATOMS: atom_id res chain seq x y z
N MET A 1 21.76 22.56 35.53
CA MET A 1 20.49 22.71 34.80
C MET A 1 19.76 21.39 34.98
N GLU A 2 18.65 21.39 35.72
CA GLU A 2 17.87 20.17 35.98
C GLU A 2 17.49 19.48 34.66
N SER A 3 17.63 18.15 34.62
CA SER A 3 17.29 17.32 33.48
C SER A 3 15.79 17.39 33.19
N LYS A 4 15.39 18.37 32.37
CA LYS A 4 13.99 18.56 32.00
C LYS A 4 13.47 17.36 31.23
N VAL A 5 12.38 16.75 31.71
CA VAL A 5 11.66 15.69 30.99
C VAL A 5 11.18 16.23 29.65
N ILE A 6 11.53 15.53 28.57
CA ILE A 6 11.17 15.91 27.20
C ILE A 6 9.87 15.23 26.78
N LEU A 7 9.72 13.94 27.10
CA LEU A 7 8.61 13.13 26.62
C LEU A 7 7.91 12.39 27.77
N SER A 8 6.61 12.57 27.85
CA SER A 8 5.70 11.81 28.72
C SER A 8 5.03 10.72 27.91
N ILE A 9 5.34 9.46 28.23
CA ILE A 9 4.69 8.32 27.59
C ILE A 9 3.50 7.90 28.45
N VAL A 10 2.29 8.04 27.91
CA VAL A 10 1.06 7.56 28.55
C VAL A 10 0.74 6.19 28.01
N LEU A 11 1.05 5.15 28.77
CA LEU A 11 0.87 3.76 28.41
C LEU A 11 -0.51 3.24 28.84
N ILE A 12 -1.28 2.71 27.89
CA ILE A 12 -2.61 2.15 28.13
C ILE A 12 -2.52 0.63 28.22
N LEU A 13 -2.82 0.08 29.39
CA LEU A 13 -2.83 -1.37 29.63
C LEU A 13 -4.17 -2.00 29.24
N GLU A 14 -4.13 -2.94 28.30
CA GLU A 14 -5.25 -3.82 27.97
C GLU A 14 -5.11 -5.15 28.76
N GLU A 15 -6.21 -5.82 29.12
CA GLU A 15 -6.25 -6.99 30.03
C GLU A 15 -5.26 -8.13 29.72
N LYS A 16 -4.78 -8.25 28.48
CA LYS A 16 -3.84 -9.30 28.04
C LYS A 16 -2.36 -8.86 28.00
N ALA A 17 -2.03 -7.66 28.50
CA ALA A 17 -0.73 -7.03 28.28
C ALA A 17 0.44 -7.55 29.16
N LEU A 18 0.18 -8.33 30.22
CA LEU A 18 1.21 -8.77 31.17
C LEU A 18 2.41 -9.50 30.51
N LEU A 19 2.19 -10.22 29.40
CA LEU A 19 3.22 -11.02 28.72
C LEU A 19 4.25 -10.20 27.91
N ILE A 20 3.93 -8.96 27.54
CA ILE A 20 4.79 -8.10 26.71
C ILE A 20 5.37 -6.93 27.53
N PHE A 21 4.89 -6.78 28.75
CA PHE A 21 5.07 -5.58 29.53
C PHE A 21 6.49 -5.41 30.08
N ASP A 22 7.12 -6.47 30.57
CA ASP A 22 8.48 -6.42 31.14
C ASP A 22 9.50 -5.93 30.10
N GLN A 23 9.39 -6.40 28.86
CA GLN A 23 10.26 -5.96 27.76
C GLN A 23 10.04 -4.50 27.38
N LEU A 24 8.78 -4.02 27.39
CA LEU A 24 8.46 -2.63 27.05
C LEU A 24 8.99 -1.67 28.12
N VAL A 25 8.80 -1.99 29.39
CA VAL A 25 9.24 -1.15 30.51
C VAL A 25 10.75 -1.18 30.69
N GLU A 26 11.40 -2.34 30.55
CA GLU A 26 12.86 -2.39 30.50
C GLU A 26 13.41 -1.58 29.32
N SER A 27 12.76 -1.62 28.15
CA SER A 27 13.20 -0.83 26.98
C SER A 27 13.06 0.68 27.17
N LEU A 28 12.08 1.12 27.98
CA LEU A 28 11.72 2.52 28.19
C LEU A 28 12.44 3.16 29.39
N LEU A 29 12.51 2.45 30.52
CA LEU A 29 13.09 2.97 31.76
C LEU A 29 14.62 2.94 31.76
N MET A 30 15.22 2.04 30.98
CA MET A 30 16.69 1.95 30.85
C MET A 30 17.25 2.89 29.78
N SER A 31 16.41 3.51 28.94
CA SER A 31 16.88 4.18 27.73
C SER A 31 17.27 5.65 27.89
N GLU A 32 16.56 6.47 28.67
CA GLU A 32 16.86 7.93 28.74
C GLU A 32 16.31 8.61 30.00
N GLU A 33 17.11 9.48 30.64
CA GLU A 33 16.69 10.30 31.80
C GLU A 33 15.62 11.36 31.45
N LYS A 34 15.37 11.57 30.16
CA LYS A 34 14.46 12.60 29.62
C LYS A 34 13.04 12.09 29.39
N ILE A 35 12.71 10.87 29.83
CA ILE A 35 11.41 10.24 29.65
C ILE A 35 10.75 9.99 31.00
N GLU A 36 9.46 10.31 31.09
CA GLU A 36 8.59 9.85 32.18
C GLU A 36 7.54 8.87 31.65
N LEU A 37 7.16 7.90 32.47
CA LEU A 37 6.15 6.91 32.13
C LEU A 37 4.92 7.08 33.03
N ILE A 38 3.76 7.18 32.41
CA ILE A 38 2.46 7.25 33.08
C ILE A 38 1.63 6.08 32.61
N VAL A 39 1.22 5.22 33.52
CA VAL A 39 0.53 3.97 33.18
C VAL A 39 -0.93 4.09 33.59
N ILE A 40 -1.83 3.81 32.65
CA ILE A 40 -3.27 3.74 32.90
C ILE A 40 -3.71 2.27 32.79
N GLY A 41 -4.33 1.73 33.84
CA GLY A 41 -4.78 0.33 33.85
C GLY A 41 -5.83 0.01 34.92
N ALA A 42 -6.58 -1.07 34.71
CA ALA A 42 -7.66 -1.53 35.61
C ALA A 42 -7.22 -2.61 36.62
N ASN A 43 -6.03 -3.19 36.47
CA ASN A 43 -5.63 -4.35 37.26
C ASN A 43 -4.86 -3.92 38.53
N ALA A 44 -5.51 -4.05 39.69
CA ALA A 44 -4.92 -3.73 41.00
C ALA A 44 -3.65 -4.54 41.33
N SER A 45 -3.51 -5.76 40.82
CA SER A 45 -2.29 -6.58 41.04
C SER A 45 -1.10 -6.01 40.28
N VAL A 46 -1.37 -5.37 39.14
CA VAL A 46 -0.38 -4.71 38.29
C VAL A 46 -0.01 -3.32 38.84
N ALA A 47 -0.97 -2.63 39.49
CA ALA A 47 -0.73 -1.37 40.19
C ALA A 47 0.38 -1.46 41.26
N ASN A 48 0.41 -2.57 42.02
CA ASN A 48 1.40 -2.81 43.07
C ASN A 48 2.83 -3.01 42.55
N ILE A 49 2.97 -3.46 41.30
CA ILE A 49 4.30 -3.57 40.66
C ILE A 49 4.81 -2.17 40.31
N PHE A 50 3.93 -1.27 39.86
CA PHE A 50 4.32 0.08 39.43
C PHE A 50 4.56 1.07 40.53
N SER A 51 3.84 0.95 41.65
CA SER A 51 4.07 1.80 42.82
C SER A 51 5.49 1.66 43.40
N THR A 52 6.21 0.59 43.04
CA THR A 52 7.60 0.35 43.45
C THR A 52 8.67 0.92 42.51
N ILE A 53 8.27 1.54 41.39
CA ILE A 53 9.20 2.10 40.40
C ILE A 53 9.12 3.63 40.43
N ASP A 54 10.16 4.29 40.94
CA ASP A 54 10.21 5.75 41.18
C ASP A 54 9.87 6.65 39.96
N LYS A 55 10.02 6.14 38.73
CA LYS A 55 9.78 6.87 37.47
C LYS A 55 8.43 6.57 36.82
N VAL A 56 7.56 5.81 37.48
CA VAL A 56 6.27 5.39 36.93
C VAL A 56 5.13 5.95 37.76
N ASN A 57 4.27 6.76 37.13
CA ASN A 57 3.04 7.22 37.76
C ASN A 57 1.87 6.34 37.32
N TYR A 58 1.21 5.65 38.24
CA TYR A 58 0.12 4.73 37.93
C TYR A 58 -1.25 5.36 38.21
N ILE A 59 -2.13 5.34 37.21
CA ILE A 59 -3.51 5.80 37.28
C ILE A 59 -4.42 4.59 37.17
N HIS A 60 -5.12 4.30 38.28
CA HIS A 60 -6.03 3.17 38.37
C HIS A 60 -7.38 3.50 37.71
N ILE A 61 -7.84 2.61 36.84
CA ILE A 61 -9.22 2.60 36.32
C ILE A 61 -10.05 1.69 37.25
N ASN A 62 -11.01 2.23 37.99
CA ASN A 62 -11.93 1.37 38.75
C ASN A 62 -12.89 0.66 37.80
N ASP A 63 -13.07 -0.65 37.99
CA ASP A 63 -14.02 -1.45 37.22
C ASP A 63 -15.46 -0.97 37.48
N GLU A 64 -16.19 -0.82 36.36
CA GLU A 64 -17.52 -0.22 36.21
C GLU A 64 -17.60 1.32 36.36
N GLY A 65 -17.63 2.00 35.21
CA GLY A 65 -18.07 3.41 35.11
C GLY A 65 -16.95 4.45 35.02
N THR A 66 -15.68 4.06 35.17
CA THR A 66 -14.56 5.01 34.99
C THR A 66 -14.40 5.36 33.51
N ASP A 67 -14.64 6.63 33.16
CA ASP A 67 -14.43 7.14 31.79
C ASP A 67 -12.93 7.12 31.45
N PHE A 68 -12.55 6.33 30.44
CA PHE A 68 -11.19 6.29 29.90
C PHE A 68 -10.66 7.68 29.53
N GLY A 69 -11.53 8.57 29.06
CA GLY A 69 -11.20 9.96 28.78
C GLY A 69 -10.78 10.74 30.02
N LEU A 70 -11.41 10.47 31.18
CA LEU A 70 -11.05 11.07 32.46
C LEU A 70 -9.66 10.61 32.91
N CYS A 71 -9.36 9.33 32.76
CA CYS A 71 -8.05 8.76 33.11
C CYS A 71 -6.94 9.33 32.22
N LEU A 72 -7.20 9.48 30.92
CA LEU A 72 -6.25 10.10 30.00
C LEU A 72 -6.04 11.59 30.32
N LYS A 73 -7.10 12.31 30.69
CA LYS A 73 -6.99 13.70 31.15
C LYS A 73 -6.14 13.79 32.41
N GLN A 74 -6.40 12.95 33.41
CA GLN A 74 -5.58 12.86 34.61
C GLN A 74 -4.10 12.59 34.27
N ALA A 75 -3.83 11.68 33.33
CA ALA A 75 -2.47 11.40 32.86
C ALA A 75 -1.81 12.64 32.24
N ILE A 76 -2.53 13.40 31.42
CA ILE A 76 -2.03 14.64 30.83
C ILE A 76 -1.81 15.72 31.91
N ASP A 77 -2.70 15.83 32.89
CA ASP A 77 -2.59 16.83 33.95
C ASP A 77 -1.36 16.59 34.84
N VAL A 78 -1.08 15.32 35.19
CA VAL A 78 0.08 14.96 36.03
C VAL A 78 1.41 14.88 35.28
N SER A 79 1.38 14.83 33.94
CA SER A 79 2.59 14.80 33.13
C SER A 79 3.42 16.09 33.26
N THR A 80 4.74 15.97 33.20
CA THR A 80 5.70 17.08 33.27
C THR A 80 6.48 17.30 31.97
N GLY A 81 6.45 16.33 31.05
CA GLY A 81 7.15 16.39 29.77
C GLY A 81 6.66 17.49 28.82
N ILE A 82 7.55 17.95 27.95
CA ILE A 82 7.22 18.94 26.90
C ILE A 82 6.22 18.37 25.90
N TYR A 83 6.35 17.08 25.59
CA TYR A 83 5.51 16.35 24.66
C TYR A 83 4.81 15.17 25.34
N ILE A 84 3.62 14.83 24.86
CA ILE A 84 2.83 13.66 25.27
C ILE A 84 2.84 12.64 24.12
N TYR A 85 3.08 11.38 24.46
CA TYR A 85 2.93 10.25 23.57
C TYR A 85 2.01 9.20 24.17
N VAL A 86 0.83 9.01 23.58
CA VAL A 86 -0.13 8.02 24.08
C VAL A 86 0.07 6.70 23.34
N LEU A 87 0.48 5.66 24.09
CA LEU A 87 0.90 4.38 23.54
C LEU A 87 0.00 3.25 24.06
N PRO A 88 -0.62 2.43 23.21
CA PRO A 88 -1.27 1.20 23.62
C PRO A 88 -0.24 0.13 23.96
N SER A 89 -0.53 -0.68 24.97
CA SER A 89 0.27 -1.86 25.35
C SER A 89 0.41 -2.94 24.26
N SER A 90 -0.38 -2.86 23.17
CA SER A 90 -0.26 -3.74 21.99
C SER A 90 0.81 -3.28 20.98
N LEU A 91 1.49 -2.15 21.24
CA LEU A 91 2.60 -1.65 20.44
C LEU A 91 3.92 -1.80 21.19
N GLN A 92 4.96 -2.15 20.45
CA GLN A 92 6.34 -2.22 20.96
C GLN A 92 7.20 -1.20 20.22
N PHE A 93 8.22 -0.65 20.89
CA PHE A 93 9.24 0.13 20.20
C PHE A 93 10.05 -0.77 19.28
N TYR A 94 10.38 -0.26 18.08
CA TYR A 94 11.06 -1.03 17.06
C TYR A 94 12.48 -1.42 17.51
N GLU A 95 13.28 -0.42 17.88
CA GLU A 95 14.65 -0.56 18.37
C GLU A 95 14.89 0.48 19.48
N ARG A 96 15.82 0.21 20.42
CA ARG A 96 16.14 1.16 21.50
C ARG A 96 16.65 2.50 20.97
N GLU A 97 17.44 2.47 19.90
CA GLU A 97 17.95 3.67 19.22
C GLU A 97 16.81 4.56 18.67
N SER A 98 15.66 3.96 18.35
CA SER A 98 14.50 4.72 17.85
C SER A 98 13.92 5.68 18.89
N ILE A 99 14.02 5.36 20.19
CA ILE A 99 13.55 6.24 21.27
C ILE A 99 14.52 7.42 21.44
N LYS A 100 15.82 7.15 21.44
CA LYS A 100 16.85 8.19 21.55
C LYS A 100 16.78 9.17 20.38
N ASP A 101 16.73 8.66 19.16
CA ASP A 101 16.59 9.47 17.95
C ASP A 101 15.31 10.33 17.95
N LEU A 102 14.23 9.80 18.54
CA LEU A 102 12.98 10.53 18.70
C LEU A 102 13.15 11.69 19.68
N ILE A 103 13.79 11.46 20.84
CA ILE A 103 14.04 12.51 21.83
C ILE A 103 14.92 13.62 21.26
N ASP A 104 16.02 13.26 20.60
CA ASP A 104 16.93 14.23 19.98
C ASP A 104 16.21 15.06 18.90
N TYR A 105 15.32 14.43 18.13
CA TYR A 105 14.48 15.15 17.18
C TYR A 105 13.46 16.08 17.85
N LEU A 106 12.79 15.65 18.92
CA LEU A 106 11.81 16.47 19.65
C LEU A 106 12.45 17.70 20.31
N VAL A 107 13.70 17.58 20.77
CA VAL A 107 14.47 18.69 21.34
C VAL A 107 14.81 19.74 20.28
N THR A 108 15.13 19.31 19.06
CA THR A 108 15.61 20.20 17.99
C THR A 108 14.49 20.81 17.13
N ALA A 109 13.36 20.11 16.98
CA ALA A 109 12.41 20.43 15.92
C ALA A 109 11.35 21.50 16.24
N GLU A 110 11.21 21.91 17.51
CA GLU A 110 10.19 22.86 18.04
C GLU A 110 8.81 22.72 17.36
N LEU A 111 8.13 21.60 17.61
CA LEU A 111 6.88 21.24 16.93
C LEU A 111 5.67 21.33 17.84
N ASP A 112 4.49 21.50 17.25
CA ASP A 112 3.21 21.34 17.96
C ASP A 112 2.75 19.88 17.93
N LEU A 113 2.98 19.20 16.81
CA LEU A 113 2.58 17.83 16.58
C LEU A 113 3.58 17.10 15.68
N LEU A 114 3.91 15.87 16.05
CA LEU A 114 4.78 14.97 15.30
C LEU A 114 4.03 13.69 14.94
N TYR A 115 3.98 13.38 13.65
CA TYR A 115 3.45 12.12 13.14
C TYR A 115 4.59 11.09 13.04
N CYS A 116 4.40 9.92 13.65
CA CYS A 116 5.40 8.85 13.71
C CYS A 116 5.04 7.68 12.79
N ARG A 117 6.03 7.14 12.08
CA ARG A 117 5.83 5.95 11.24
C ARG A 117 5.73 4.69 12.09
N GLN A 118 4.73 3.87 11.77
CA GLN A 118 4.52 2.56 12.40
C GLN A 118 4.52 1.43 11.36
N LYS A 119 5.02 0.26 11.76
CA LYS A 119 4.97 -0.95 10.93
C LYS A 119 4.29 -2.11 11.64
N ILE A 120 3.94 -3.13 10.88
CA ILE A 120 3.46 -4.43 11.35
C ILE A 120 4.59 -5.42 11.12
N ARG A 121 4.97 -6.17 12.15
CA ARG A 121 5.86 -7.32 12.04
C ARG A 121 5.01 -8.56 11.73
N LEU A 122 5.26 -9.13 10.57
CA LEU A 122 4.66 -10.39 10.17
C LEU A 122 5.37 -11.57 10.89
N PRO A 123 4.73 -12.75 10.97
CA PRO A 123 5.32 -13.93 11.61
C PRO A 123 6.67 -14.38 11.02
N ASP A 124 6.93 -14.06 9.74
CA ASP A 124 8.19 -14.32 9.04
C ASP A 124 9.28 -13.24 9.33
N GLY A 125 8.96 -12.25 10.16
CA GLY A 125 9.83 -11.14 10.51
C GLY A 125 9.77 -9.94 9.54
N ALA A 126 9.03 -10.03 8.43
CA ALA A 126 8.91 -8.93 7.49
C ALA A 126 8.15 -7.75 8.10
N LEU A 127 8.55 -6.52 7.74
CA LEU A 127 7.92 -5.28 8.20
C LEU A 127 7.07 -4.66 7.10
N VAL A 128 5.78 -4.47 7.37
CA VAL A 128 4.83 -3.84 6.44
C VAL A 128 4.36 -2.51 7.04
N ASP A 129 4.32 -1.44 6.24
CA ASP A 129 3.79 -0.16 6.71
C ASP A 129 2.34 -0.34 7.20
N LYS A 130 2.10 0.09 8.45
CA LYS A 130 0.75 0.19 8.97
C LYS A 130 0.08 1.31 8.18
N PHE A 131 -1.14 1.09 7.69
CA PHE A 131 -1.83 2.02 6.78
C PHE A 131 -1.95 3.43 7.38
N SER A 132 -0.97 4.29 7.11
CA SER A 132 -0.97 5.70 7.42
C SER A 132 -1.06 6.47 6.12
N SER A 133 -2.28 6.74 5.64
CA SER A 133 -2.44 7.63 4.49
C SER A 133 -2.49 9.08 4.99
N TYR A 134 -1.37 9.59 5.48
CA TYR A 134 -1.26 10.99 5.85
C TYR A 134 -0.64 11.79 4.70
N ASN A 135 -1.38 12.76 4.16
CA ASN A 135 -0.84 13.74 3.23
C ASN A 135 -0.39 14.97 4.04
N LYS A 136 0.91 15.31 3.97
CA LYS A 136 1.52 16.44 4.69
C LYS A 136 0.77 17.77 4.51
N ASN A 137 0.16 17.97 3.35
CA ASN A 137 -0.54 19.22 3.02
C ASN A 137 -2.02 19.19 3.40
N LYS A 138 -2.55 18.01 3.74
CA LYS A 138 -3.98 17.75 3.93
C LYS A 138 -4.23 16.70 5.02
N PRO A 139 -3.90 17.02 6.29
CA PRO A 139 -3.97 16.10 7.42
C PRO A 139 -5.31 15.38 7.61
N LEU A 140 -6.40 16.04 7.23
CA LEU A 140 -7.77 15.56 7.43
C LEU A 140 -8.36 14.80 6.23
N GLU A 141 -7.67 14.75 5.09
CA GLU A 141 -8.15 14.05 3.89
C GLU A 141 -7.71 12.57 3.85
N GLY A 142 -7.07 12.08 4.92
CA GLY A 142 -6.48 10.75 5.05
C GLY A 142 -7.21 9.78 5.98
N ILE A 143 -6.65 8.58 6.15
CA ILE A 143 -7.01 7.62 7.20
C ILE A 143 -6.66 8.25 8.55
N PRO A 144 -7.65 8.42 9.46
CA PRO A 144 -7.40 8.82 10.84
C PRO A 144 -6.25 8.07 11.50
N PRO A 145 -5.30 8.80 12.14
CA PRO A 145 -4.29 8.14 12.92
C PRO A 145 -4.87 7.36 14.09
N LEU A 146 -4.10 6.38 14.53
CA LEU A 146 -4.34 5.61 15.73
C LEU A 146 -3.35 5.98 16.83
N PHE A 147 -3.65 5.50 18.03
CA PHE A 147 -2.76 5.65 19.18
C PHE A 147 -1.37 5.13 18.83
N GLY A 148 -0.36 5.85 19.32
CA GLY A 148 1.05 5.65 19.00
C GLY A 148 1.50 6.28 17.68
N GLU A 149 0.63 6.87 16.86
CA GLU A 149 1.04 7.53 15.61
C GLU A 149 1.31 9.03 15.79
N ILE A 150 0.83 9.62 16.89
CA ILE A 150 0.96 11.06 17.15
C ILE A 150 1.66 11.32 18.48
N ILE A 151 2.61 12.26 18.45
CA ILE A 151 3.21 12.90 19.61
C ILE A 151 2.82 14.38 19.56
N VAL A 152 2.44 14.95 20.69
CA VAL A 152 1.85 16.31 20.73
C VAL A 152 2.43 17.14 21.86
N LYS A 153 2.62 18.43 21.62
CA LYS A 153 3.12 19.37 22.62
C LYS A 153 2.09 19.56 23.75
N ARG A 154 2.51 19.30 24.99
CA ARG A 154 1.63 19.29 26.18
C ARG A 154 0.84 20.58 26.36
N ASN A 155 1.51 21.73 26.26
CA ASN A 155 0.86 23.03 26.43
C ASN A 155 -0.28 23.30 25.44
N PHE A 156 -0.24 22.66 24.26
CA PHE A 156 -1.32 22.79 23.28
C PHE A 156 -2.57 22.02 23.73
N ILE A 157 -2.38 20.80 24.26
CA ILE A 157 -3.48 19.98 24.80
C ILE A 157 -4.18 20.70 25.96
N LEU A 158 -3.39 21.34 26.84
CA LEU A 158 -3.92 22.08 28.00
C LEU A 158 -4.71 23.34 27.60
N LYS A 159 -4.28 24.07 26.57
CA LYS A 159 -4.96 25.28 26.07
C LYS A 159 -6.37 24.99 25.57
N GLU A 160 -6.58 23.85 24.93
CA GLU A 160 -7.89 23.42 24.45
C GLU A 160 -8.86 23.03 25.57
N ASN A 161 -8.39 23.06 26.84
CA ASN A 161 -9.08 22.59 28.04
C ASN A 161 -9.97 21.41 27.68
N PHE A 162 -9.34 20.26 27.38
CA PHE A 162 -10.01 18.99 27.03
C PHE A 162 -11.14 18.73 28.04
N SER A 163 -12.33 19.26 27.73
CA SER A 163 -13.42 19.41 28.69
C SER A 163 -14.58 18.52 28.30
N ILE A 164 -14.78 18.25 27.01
CA ILE A 164 -15.83 17.36 26.52
C ILE A 164 -15.38 16.69 25.21
N GLY A 165 -15.45 15.34 25.15
CA GLY A 165 -15.13 14.57 23.92
C GLY A 165 -15.15 13.04 23.97
N PHE A 166 -15.35 12.37 25.13
CA PHE A 166 -15.28 10.90 25.21
C PHE A 166 -16.63 10.18 25.36
N ASP A 167 -17.74 10.93 25.35
CA ASP A 167 -19.11 10.41 25.44
C ASP A 167 -19.52 9.51 24.25
N LYS A 168 -18.67 9.40 23.22
CA LYS A 168 -18.93 8.62 21.99
C LYS A 168 -17.70 7.88 21.44
N LYS A 169 -16.97 7.09 22.25
CA LYS A 169 -16.08 6.00 21.76
C LYS A 169 -15.15 6.36 20.57
N TYR A 170 -14.54 7.56 20.54
CA TYR A 170 -13.65 7.99 19.45
C TYR A 170 -12.17 7.62 19.68
N LEU A 171 -11.38 7.69 18.60
CA LEU A 171 -9.91 7.60 18.60
C LEU A 171 -9.33 8.98 18.97
N PHE A 172 -8.64 9.07 20.11
CA PHE A 172 -8.05 10.31 20.67
C PHE A 172 -7.22 11.08 19.64
N ASP A 173 -6.36 10.41 18.88
CA ASP A 173 -5.42 11.03 17.96
C ASP A 173 -6.11 11.78 16.80
N TYR A 174 -7.29 11.30 16.38
CA TYR A 174 -8.05 11.96 15.33
C TYR A 174 -8.84 13.17 15.83
N ASP A 175 -9.44 13.09 17.03
CA ASP A 175 -10.07 14.26 17.66
C ASP A 175 -9.06 15.38 17.88
N LEU A 176 -7.85 15.00 18.31
CA LEU A 176 -6.70 15.88 18.40
C LEU A 176 -6.42 16.53 17.05
N LEU A 177 -6.19 15.78 15.97
CA LEU A 177 -5.96 16.37 14.64
C LEU A 177 -7.09 17.32 14.17
N VAL A 178 -8.35 16.97 14.40
CA VAL A 178 -9.49 17.80 13.99
C VAL A 178 -9.51 19.12 14.75
N ARG A 179 -9.24 19.12 16.05
CA ARG A 179 -9.17 20.37 16.84
C ARG A 179 -7.96 21.20 16.45
N PHE A 180 -6.82 20.55 16.22
CA PHE A 180 -5.58 21.19 15.79
C PHE A 180 -5.70 21.80 14.39
N SER A 181 -6.55 21.28 13.50
CA SER A 181 -6.80 21.87 12.19
C SER A 181 -7.42 23.28 12.23
N LYS A 182 -7.94 23.69 13.39
CA LYS A 182 -8.48 25.05 13.60
C LYS A 182 -7.37 26.08 13.88
N TYR A 183 -6.14 25.61 14.08
CA TYR A 183 -4.98 26.41 14.42
C TYR A 183 -3.92 26.26 13.32
N GLU A 184 -3.11 27.31 13.10
CA GLU A 184 -1.89 27.21 12.29
C GLU A 184 -0.86 26.38 13.05
N THR A 185 -0.93 25.06 12.88
CA THR A 185 -0.13 24.09 13.64
C THR A 185 1.10 23.65 12.87
N ASN A 186 2.26 23.70 13.52
CA ASN A 186 3.49 23.20 12.93
C ASN A 186 3.57 21.67 13.07
N ILE A 187 3.11 20.98 12.02
CA ILE A 187 3.09 19.52 11.95
C ILE A 187 4.28 19.02 11.12
N LYS A 188 5.06 18.08 11.66
CA LYS A 188 6.08 17.35 10.89
C LYS A 188 5.87 15.85 10.93
N PHE A 189 6.45 15.18 9.94
CA PHE A 189 6.50 13.73 9.84
C PHE A 189 7.88 13.22 10.24
N TYR A 190 7.91 12.17 11.03
CA TYR A 190 9.11 11.46 11.45
C TYR A 190 9.28 10.19 10.60
N ASP A 191 10.16 10.23 9.60
CA ASP A 191 10.37 9.13 8.65
C ASP A 191 11.34 8.06 9.17
N ARG A 192 11.17 7.66 10.42
CA ARG A 192 11.77 6.45 10.99
C ARG A 192 10.70 5.66 11.71
N THR A 193 10.84 4.34 11.67
CA THR A 193 9.88 3.44 12.32
C THR A 193 10.09 3.52 13.83
N ILE A 194 9.10 4.05 14.56
CA ILE A 194 9.18 4.16 16.03
C ILE A 194 8.61 2.92 16.70
N THR A 195 7.45 2.45 16.23
CA THR A 195 6.75 1.32 16.86
C THR A 195 6.35 0.26 15.85
N VAL A 196 6.28 -0.98 16.32
CA VAL A 196 5.83 -2.15 15.56
C VAL A 196 4.79 -2.94 16.34
N THR A 197 3.87 -3.58 15.63
CA THR A 197 2.85 -4.49 16.18
C THR A 197 2.95 -5.88 15.56
N ASP A 198 2.76 -6.94 16.35
CA ASP A 198 2.73 -8.33 15.87
C ASP A 198 1.38 -8.64 15.20
N ASP A 199 1.42 -9.28 14.03
CA ASP A 199 0.22 -9.66 13.27
C ASP A 199 -0.73 -10.57 14.06
N ASN A 200 -0.21 -11.39 14.99
CA ASN A 200 -1.02 -12.24 15.87
C ASN A 200 -1.88 -11.43 16.85
N PHE A 201 -1.46 -10.19 17.18
CA PHE A 201 -2.19 -9.30 18.09
C PHE A 201 -3.37 -8.58 17.42
N LYS A 202 -3.48 -8.61 16.08
CA LYS A 202 -4.54 -7.90 15.31
C LYS A 202 -5.95 -8.47 15.41
N LYS A 203 -6.17 -9.58 16.13
CA LYS A 203 -7.52 -10.21 16.21
C LYS A 203 -8.54 -9.46 17.07
N SER A 204 -8.24 -8.28 17.64
CA SER A 204 -9.26 -7.46 18.29
C SER A 204 -10.03 -6.61 17.28
N ASN A 205 -11.26 -7.04 16.95
CA ASN A 205 -12.28 -6.33 16.16
C ASN A 205 -12.63 -4.90 16.65
N VAL A 206 -11.99 -4.44 17.72
CA VAL A 206 -12.26 -3.19 18.44
C VAL A 206 -11.88 -1.96 17.61
N PHE A 207 -10.78 -2.01 16.87
CA PHE A 207 -10.28 -0.85 16.12
C PHE A 207 -11.05 -0.58 14.82
N LEU A 208 -11.54 -1.61 14.13
CA LEU A 208 -12.31 -1.46 12.89
C LEU A 208 -13.71 -0.88 13.15
N LYS A 209 -14.37 -1.33 14.23
CA LYS A 209 -15.69 -0.83 14.65
C LYS A 209 -15.64 0.64 15.09
N LYS A 210 -14.56 1.04 15.77
CA LYS A 210 -14.30 2.44 16.15
C LYS A 210 -14.02 3.34 14.92
N ARG A 211 -13.30 2.84 13.91
CA ARG A 211 -13.01 3.56 12.64
C ARG A 211 -14.25 3.89 11.82
N LEU A 212 -15.20 2.95 11.67
CA LEU A 212 -16.46 3.19 10.94
C LEU A 212 -17.35 4.25 11.63
N ASN A 213 -17.32 4.35 12.95
CA ASN A 213 -18.06 5.36 13.69
C ASN A 213 -17.49 6.77 13.52
N VAL A 214 -16.16 6.91 13.36
CA VAL A 214 -15.50 8.21 13.07
C VAL A 214 -15.97 8.78 11.72
N LEU A 215 -16.08 7.92 10.70
CA LEU A 215 -16.60 8.29 9.36
C LEU A 215 -18.04 8.81 9.39
N ARG A 216 -18.87 8.31 10.31
CA ARG A 216 -20.29 8.68 10.44
C ARG A 216 -20.49 10.06 11.08
N VAL A 217 -19.53 10.52 11.89
CA VAL A 217 -19.69 11.73 12.72
C VAL A 217 -19.05 12.95 12.06
N HIS A 218 -17.95 12.78 11.35
CA HIS A 218 -17.27 13.88 10.67
C HIS A 218 -17.80 14.02 9.23
N LYS A 219 -18.77 14.91 9.03
CA LYS A 219 -19.38 15.24 7.72
C LYS A 219 -18.40 15.71 6.62
N LYS A 220 -17.11 15.88 6.94
CA LYS A 220 -16.03 16.30 6.02
C LYS A 220 -15.17 15.14 5.49
N VAL A 221 -15.51 13.89 5.78
CA VAL A 221 -14.79 12.76 5.17
C VAL A 221 -15.12 12.67 3.69
N THR A 222 -14.10 12.75 2.83
CA THR A 222 -14.30 12.71 1.39
C THR A 222 -14.81 11.33 0.95
N PRO A 223 -15.61 11.24 -0.13
CA PRO A 223 -16.07 9.96 -0.70
C PRO A 223 -14.92 8.98 -1.02
N LEU A 224 -13.73 9.52 -1.28
CA LEU A 224 -12.50 8.76 -1.52
C LEU A 224 -12.07 7.95 -0.29
N VAL A 225 -12.08 8.58 0.89
CA VAL A 225 -11.72 7.95 2.17
C VAL A 225 -12.77 6.90 2.55
N THR A 226 -14.06 7.22 2.40
CA THR A 226 -15.16 6.27 2.63
C THR A 226 -15.05 5.04 1.73
N SER A 227 -14.72 5.22 0.45
CA SER A 227 -14.50 4.12 -0.50
C SER A 227 -13.30 3.25 -0.14
N ALA A 228 -12.20 3.86 0.32
CA ALA A 228 -11.01 3.14 0.78
C ALA A 228 -11.32 2.26 2.00
N TYR A 229 -12.05 2.79 2.99
CA TYR A 229 -12.47 2.05 4.17
C TYR A 229 -13.43 0.91 3.87
N LEU A 230 -14.40 1.14 2.98
CA LEU A 230 -15.33 0.09 2.57
C LEU A 230 -14.59 -1.05 1.86
N LYS A 231 -13.70 -0.71 0.91
CA LYS A 231 -12.86 -1.68 0.20
C LYS A 231 -11.96 -2.45 1.16
N MET A 232 -11.36 -1.77 2.14
CA MET A 232 -10.47 -2.39 3.12
C MET A 232 -11.22 -3.30 4.09
N GLY A 233 -12.38 -2.86 4.61
CA GLY A 233 -13.24 -3.68 5.45
C GLY A 233 -13.72 -4.93 4.73
N ILE A 234 -14.07 -4.80 3.44
CA ILE A 234 -14.40 -5.93 2.57
C ILE A 234 -13.18 -6.85 2.39
N LEU A 235 -12.00 -6.31 2.06
CA LEU A 235 -10.79 -7.11 1.84
C LEU A 235 -10.33 -7.88 3.10
N ILE A 236 -10.43 -7.28 4.29
CA ILE A 236 -10.07 -7.91 5.58
C ILE A 236 -11.14 -8.90 6.04
N SER A 237 -12.42 -8.58 5.84
CA SER A 237 -13.53 -9.51 6.10
C SER A 237 -13.43 -10.74 5.18
N LEU A 238 -13.04 -10.52 3.92
CA LEU A 238 -12.74 -11.59 2.99
C LEU A 238 -11.48 -12.35 3.43
N SER A 239 -10.39 -11.70 3.84
CA SER A 239 -9.12 -12.40 4.14
C SER A 239 -9.18 -13.45 5.25
N ASN A 240 -10.20 -13.39 6.12
CA ASN A 240 -10.39 -14.31 7.26
C ASN A 240 -11.65 -15.18 7.15
N SER A 241 -12.33 -15.21 6.00
CA SER A 241 -13.56 -16.00 5.81
C SER A 241 -13.44 -16.99 4.65
N PRO A 242 -14.23 -18.08 4.63
CA PRO A 242 -14.33 -18.98 3.46
C PRO A 242 -14.77 -18.26 2.17
N LEU A 243 -15.29 -17.03 2.29
CA LEU A 243 -15.61 -16.15 1.16
C LEU A 243 -14.36 -15.64 0.42
N LEU A 244 -13.14 -15.69 1.01
CA LEU A 244 -11.90 -15.40 0.29
C LEU A 244 -11.70 -16.33 -0.90
N GLY A 245 -11.99 -17.62 -0.71
CA GLY A 245 -11.90 -18.63 -1.74
C GLY A 245 -12.85 -18.29 -2.89
N LEU A 246 -14.11 -18.00 -2.56
CA LEU A 246 -15.10 -17.57 -3.54
C LEU A 246 -14.69 -16.28 -4.26
N TYR A 247 -14.21 -15.26 -3.54
CA TYR A 247 -13.71 -14.02 -4.13
C TYR A 247 -12.54 -14.29 -5.10
N THR A 248 -11.60 -15.14 -4.70
CA THR A 248 -10.44 -15.50 -5.52
C THR A 248 -10.87 -16.24 -6.79
N ILE A 249 -11.82 -17.18 -6.67
CA ILE A 249 -12.40 -17.90 -7.79
C ILE A 249 -13.14 -16.94 -8.73
N VAL A 250 -13.99 -16.06 -8.21
CA VAL A 250 -14.73 -15.07 -9.01
C VAL A 250 -13.76 -14.11 -9.70
N LYS A 251 -12.69 -13.68 -9.00
CA LYS A 251 -11.64 -12.84 -9.56
C LYS A 251 -10.91 -13.57 -10.69
N ALA A 252 -10.46 -14.80 -10.49
CA ALA A 252 -9.82 -15.59 -11.54
C ALA A 252 -10.77 -15.84 -12.72
N PHE A 253 -12.04 -16.08 -12.44
CA PHE A 253 -13.07 -16.21 -13.48
C PHE A 253 -13.19 -14.92 -14.31
N ILE A 254 -13.36 -13.76 -13.66
CA ILE A 254 -13.54 -12.48 -14.35
C ILE A 254 -12.27 -12.04 -15.08
N PHE A 255 -11.08 -12.19 -14.48
CA PHE A 255 -9.86 -11.59 -15.02
C PHE A 255 -9.01 -12.54 -15.87
N ASP A 256 -9.17 -13.86 -15.72
CA ASP A 256 -8.34 -14.84 -16.43
C ASP A 256 -9.18 -15.73 -17.35
N TYR A 257 -10.28 -16.30 -16.86
CA TYR A 257 -11.08 -17.25 -17.66
C TYR A 257 -11.99 -16.52 -18.68
N PHE A 258 -12.89 -15.67 -18.20
CA PHE A 258 -13.90 -14.99 -19.02
C PHE A 258 -13.31 -14.21 -20.20
N PRO A 259 -12.22 -13.41 -20.06
CA PRO A 259 -11.62 -12.72 -21.20
C PRO A 259 -11.12 -13.66 -22.30
N ASN A 260 -10.59 -14.83 -21.92
CA ASN A 260 -9.86 -15.74 -22.81
C ASN A 260 -10.71 -16.87 -23.39
N TYR A 261 -11.89 -17.14 -22.81
CA TYR A 261 -12.76 -18.21 -23.29
C TYR A 261 -14.10 -17.71 -23.85
N TRP A 262 -14.51 -16.49 -23.50
CA TRP A 262 -15.78 -15.89 -23.93
C TRP A 262 -15.56 -14.58 -24.67
N VAL A 263 -14.93 -13.60 -24.01
CA VAL A 263 -14.82 -12.25 -24.57
C VAL A 263 -14.01 -12.24 -25.86
N ASN A 264 -12.91 -13.00 -25.94
CA ASN A 264 -12.09 -13.08 -27.15
C ASN A 264 -12.78 -13.71 -28.38
N LYS A 265 -13.96 -14.32 -28.22
CA LYS A 265 -14.78 -14.88 -29.29
C LYS A 265 -15.92 -13.95 -29.73
N ILE A 266 -16.09 -12.80 -29.07
CA ILE A 266 -17.11 -11.82 -29.44
C ILE A 266 -16.68 -11.12 -30.74
N PRO A 267 -17.45 -11.24 -31.84
CA PRO A 267 -17.09 -10.69 -33.15
C PRO A 267 -17.10 -9.16 -33.17
N PHE A 268 -17.94 -8.54 -32.31
CA PHE A 268 -18.01 -7.10 -32.16
C PHE A 268 -16.81 -6.57 -31.39
N TYR A 269 -15.84 -6.01 -32.10
CA TYR A 269 -14.62 -5.47 -31.47
C TYR A 269 -14.94 -4.39 -30.43
N SER A 270 -16.00 -3.59 -30.62
CA SER A 270 -16.39 -2.52 -29.70
C SER A 270 -16.71 -3.05 -28.31
N LEU A 271 -17.49 -4.12 -28.21
CA LEU A 271 -17.85 -4.76 -26.94
C LEU A 271 -16.63 -5.43 -26.29
N ARG A 272 -15.84 -6.12 -27.10
CA ARG A 272 -14.62 -6.82 -26.66
C ARG A 272 -13.57 -5.84 -26.13
N HIS A 273 -13.32 -4.75 -26.84
CA HIS A 273 -12.37 -3.71 -26.43
C HIS A 273 -12.89 -2.87 -25.28
N PHE A 274 -14.21 -2.66 -25.16
CA PHE A 274 -14.81 -2.07 -23.96
C PHE A 274 -14.46 -2.91 -22.73
N TYR A 275 -14.63 -4.24 -22.82
CA TYR A 275 -14.27 -5.15 -21.74
C TYR A 275 -12.78 -5.08 -21.40
N TYR A 276 -11.89 -5.13 -22.40
CA TYR A 276 -10.45 -5.03 -22.16
C TYR A 276 -10.05 -3.70 -21.50
N ARG A 277 -10.61 -2.57 -21.93
CA ARG A 277 -10.29 -1.24 -21.36
C ARG A 277 -10.88 -1.03 -19.97
N LYS A 278 -12.13 -1.44 -19.73
CA LYS A 278 -12.88 -1.07 -18.53
C LYS A 278 -12.82 -2.13 -17.42
N VAL A 279 -12.78 -3.41 -17.79
CA VAL A 279 -12.75 -4.51 -16.84
C VAL A 279 -11.32 -4.97 -16.61
N ILE A 280 -10.61 -5.41 -17.66
CA ILE A 280 -9.22 -5.90 -17.53
C ILE A 280 -8.25 -4.74 -17.24
N LYS A 281 -8.59 -3.53 -17.70
CA LYS A 281 -7.81 -2.29 -17.53
C LYS A 281 -6.46 -2.29 -18.26
N ILE A 282 -6.38 -2.98 -19.40
CA ILE A 282 -5.24 -2.77 -20.31
C ILE A 282 -5.37 -1.41 -21.00
N LYS A 283 -4.25 -0.79 -21.33
CA LYS A 283 -4.23 0.45 -22.11
C LYS A 283 -4.25 0.07 -23.59
N LEU A 284 -5.27 0.53 -24.30
CA LEU A 284 -5.45 0.33 -25.74
C LEU A 284 -5.63 1.69 -26.40
N GLY A 285 -4.74 2.07 -27.32
CA GLY A 285 -4.80 3.35 -28.01
C GLY A 285 -6.02 3.52 -28.91
N LYS A 286 -6.18 4.72 -29.47
CA LYS A 286 -7.24 5.00 -30.45
C LYS A 286 -6.94 4.26 -31.75
N GLN A 287 -8.00 3.83 -32.45
CA GLN A 287 -7.88 3.11 -33.72
C GLN A 287 -7.05 1.82 -33.65
N SER A 288 -6.86 1.26 -32.45
CA SER A 288 -6.14 0.00 -32.26
C SER A 288 -7.10 -1.14 -32.06
N SER A 289 -6.77 -2.30 -32.63
CA SER A 289 -7.57 -3.51 -32.54
C SER A 289 -6.77 -4.69 -31.98
N ILE A 290 -7.43 -5.45 -31.11
CA ILE A 290 -7.06 -6.83 -30.80
C ILE A 290 -8.07 -7.69 -31.52
N HIS A 291 -7.66 -8.74 -32.23
CA HIS A 291 -8.54 -9.61 -33.00
C HIS A 291 -8.98 -10.86 -32.24
N LEU A 292 -9.91 -11.63 -32.82
CA LEU A 292 -10.48 -12.84 -32.22
C LEU A 292 -9.43 -13.83 -31.74
N ASN A 293 -9.81 -14.58 -30.70
CA ASN A 293 -9.04 -15.69 -30.14
C ASN A 293 -7.65 -15.33 -29.62
N CYS A 294 -7.31 -14.04 -29.47
CA CYS A 294 -6.12 -13.66 -28.72
C CYS A 294 -6.26 -14.09 -27.27
N PHE A 295 -5.17 -14.61 -26.71
CA PHE A 295 -5.06 -14.95 -25.30
C PHE A 295 -4.29 -13.84 -24.59
N ILE A 296 -4.91 -13.26 -23.57
CA ILE A 296 -4.36 -12.16 -22.77
C ILE A 296 -4.09 -12.71 -21.37
N TYR A 297 -2.83 -12.65 -20.94
CA TYR A 297 -2.45 -13.07 -19.60
C TYR A 297 -1.87 -11.91 -18.81
N GLY A 298 -2.33 -11.71 -17.58
CA GLY A 298 -1.96 -10.52 -16.81
C GLY A 298 -2.58 -9.24 -17.38
N ARG A 299 -2.16 -8.09 -16.83
CA ARG A 299 -2.83 -6.79 -17.08
C ARG A 299 -1.87 -5.66 -17.44
N ASN A 300 -0.56 -5.89 -17.34
CA ASN A 300 0.45 -4.87 -17.59
C ASN A 300 0.75 -4.74 -19.08
N ILE A 301 -0.29 -4.43 -19.86
CA ILE A 301 -0.24 -4.35 -21.32
C ILE A 301 -0.63 -2.93 -21.75
N GLU A 302 0.26 -2.29 -22.49
CA GLU A 302 0.07 -1.00 -23.12
C GLU A 302 0.20 -1.14 -24.64
N ILE A 303 -0.87 -0.85 -25.37
CA ILE A 303 -0.90 -0.83 -26.83
C ILE A 303 -1.15 0.60 -27.28
N GLY A 304 -0.28 1.09 -28.17
CA GLY A 304 -0.33 2.39 -28.81
C GLY A 304 -1.54 2.60 -29.71
N ASN A 305 -1.56 3.70 -30.45
CA ASN A 305 -2.60 4.07 -31.41
C ASN A 305 -2.39 3.39 -32.77
N GLY A 306 -3.46 3.19 -33.53
CA GLY A 306 -3.41 2.64 -34.89
C GLY A 306 -2.74 1.26 -34.99
N CYS A 307 -2.75 0.46 -33.91
CA CYS A 307 -2.12 -0.84 -33.87
C CYS A 307 -3.08 -1.95 -34.27
N VAL A 308 -2.58 -3.02 -34.89
CA VAL A 308 -3.38 -4.22 -35.16
C VAL A 308 -2.70 -5.42 -34.56
N ILE A 309 -3.38 -6.06 -33.62
CA ILE A 309 -3.02 -7.37 -33.08
C ILE A 309 -3.94 -8.40 -33.70
N ASN A 310 -3.41 -9.19 -34.62
CA ASN A 310 -4.20 -10.13 -35.41
C ASN A 310 -4.55 -11.40 -34.60
N ARG A 311 -5.33 -12.30 -35.21
CA ARG A 311 -5.98 -13.41 -34.50
C ARG A 311 -4.98 -14.34 -33.81
N GLU A 312 -5.44 -14.95 -32.73
CA GLU A 312 -4.74 -16.03 -32.04
C GLU A 312 -3.34 -15.67 -31.51
N CYS A 313 -3.08 -14.38 -31.23
CA CYS A 313 -1.85 -13.97 -30.56
C CYS A 313 -1.89 -14.27 -29.06
N PHE A 314 -0.73 -14.56 -28.49
CA PHE A 314 -0.53 -14.65 -27.04
C PHE A 314 0.15 -13.38 -26.54
N LEU A 315 -0.55 -12.63 -25.68
CA LEU A 315 -0.08 -11.37 -25.09
C LEU A 315 0.15 -11.56 -23.59
N ASP A 316 1.42 -11.63 -23.18
CA ASP A 316 1.82 -11.82 -21.79
C ASP A 316 2.13 -10.48 -21.11
N GLY A 317 1.22 -10.04 -20.25
CA GLY A 317 1.32 -8.89 -19.37
C GLY A 317 1.62 -9.23 -17.90
N ARG A 318 2.30 -10.36 -17.64
CA ARG A 318 2.87 -10.65 -16.31
C ARG A 318 4.06 -9.74 -16.00
N GLY A 319 4.98 -9.56 -16.96
CA GLY A 319 5.87 -8.39 -17.04
C GLY A 319 5.23 -7.26 -17.81
N LYS A 320 5.89 -6.10 -17.96
CA LYS A 320 5.35 -5.01 -18.78
C LYS A 320 5.46 -5.36 -20.27
N LEU A 321 4.34 -5.35 -20.98
CA LEU A 321 4.30 -5.39 -22.44
C LEU A 321 3.90 -4.01 -22.97
N LYS A 322 4.82 -3.32 -23.65
CA LYS A 322 4.55 -2.03 -24.30
C LYS A 322 4.68 -2.17 -25.81
N ILE A 323 3.65 -1.76 -26.54
CA ILE A 323 3.57 -1.77 -28.01
C ILE A 323 3.36 -0.32 -28.49
N GLY A 324 4.28 0.18 -29.32
CA GLY A 324 4.26 1.52 -29.89
C GLY A 324 3.22 1.68 -31.01
N ASP A 325 3.00 2.92 -31.42
CA ASP A 325 1.97 3.32 -32.37
C ASP A 325 2.22 2.73 -33.77
N PHE A 326 1.14 2.51 -34.54
CA PHE A 326 1.17 1.99 -35.91
C PHE A 326 1.91 0.64 -36.07
N THR A 327 1.93 -0.16 -35.00
CA THR A 327 2.53 -1.49 -34.99
C THR A 327 1.54 -2.54 -35.47
N SER A 328 2.01 -3.45 -36.33
CA SER A 328 1.23 -4.58 -36.85
C SER A 328 1.81 -5.89 -36.34
N ILE A 329 0.99 -6.66 -35.64
CA ILE A 329 1.32 -7.99 -35.11
C ILE A 329 0.45 -9.02 -35.83
N SER A 330 1.09 -9.86 -36.64
CA SER A 330 0.41 -10.85 -37.49
C SER A 330 -0.09 -12.05 -36.67
N PRO A 331 -0.94 -12.92 -37.25
CA PRO A 331 -1.57 -14.01 -36.50
C PRO A 331 -0.59 -14.97 -35.82
N HIS A 332 -1.03 -15.55 -34.70
CA HIS A 332 -0.27 -16.53 -33.90
C HIS A 332 1.09 -16.06 -33.37
N VAL A 333 1.31 -14.75 -33.24
CA VAL A 333 2.52 -14.24 -32.59
C VAL A 333 2.43 -14.48 -31.09
N HIS A 334 3.51 -14.98 -30.50
CA HIS A 334 3.64 -15.14 -29.05
C HIS A 334 4.60 -14.12 -28.48
N ILE A 335 4.13 -13.32 -27.52
CA ILE A 335 4.93 -12.33 -26.79
C ILE A 335 4.95 -12.74 -25.33
N ILE A 336 6.11 -13.16 -24.83
CA ILE A 336 6.24 -13.82 -23.53
C ILE A 336 7.10 -12.96 -22.62
N THR A 337 6.54 -12.46 -21.53
CA THR A 337 7.26 -11.61 -20.55
C THR A 337 7.65 -12.38 -19.30
N GLY A 338 6.97 -13.48 -18.98
CA GLY A 338 7.25 -14.32 -17.81
C GLY A 338 7.99 -15.61 -18.16
N ASP A 339 9.03 -15.92 -17.38
CA ASP A 339 9.73 -17.21 -17.37
C ASP A 339 10.08 -17.62 -15.93
N HIS A 340 10.97 -18.60 -15.78
CA HIS A 340 11.43 -19.07 -14.48
C HIS A 340 12.95 -19.05 -14.43
N ASP A 341 13.51 -18.73 -13.26
CA ASP A 341 14.93 -18.87 -13.05
C ASP A 341 15.31 -20.35 -12.91
N ILE A 342 15.96 -20.89 -13.94
CA ILE A 342 16.40 -22.28 -14.00
C ILE A 342 17.46 -22.61 -12.94
N ASN A 343 18.16 -21.61 -12.40
CA ASN A 343 19.15 -21.81 -11.34
C ASN A 343 18.53 -21.67 -9.94
N SER A 344 17.26 -21.27 -9.84
CA SER A 344 16.57 -21.16 -8.58
C SER A 344 16.16 -22.54 -8.06
N LYS A 345 16.51 -22.84 -6.81
CA LYS A 345 16.11 -24.07 -6.11
C LYS A 345 14.60 -24.33 -6.14
N ASN A 346 13.80 -23.25 -6.14
CA ASN A 346 12.34 -23.33 -6.08
C ASN A 346 11.66 -23.00 -7.42
N PHE A 347 12.40 -23.02 -8.54
CA PHE A 347 11.90 -22.65 -9.87
C PHE A 347 11.19 -21.27 -9.86
N ALA A 348 11.82 -20.30 -9.20
CA ALA A 348 11.21 -19.00 -8.94
C ALA A 348 10.76 -18.32 -10.24
N PHE A 349 9.50 -17.87 -10.25
CA PHE A 349 8.97 -17.06 -11.33
C PHE A 349 9.74 -15.75 -11.44
N ARG A 350 10.05 -15.34 -12.67
CA ARG A 350 10.57 -14.01 -12.97
C ARG A 350 9.89 -13.47 -14.23
N SER A 351 9.92 -12.15 -14.37
CA SER A 351 9.40 -11.49 -15.57
C SER A 351 10.34 -10.39 -16.03
N LYS A 352 10.43 -10.20 -17.34
CA LYS A 352 11.17 -9.09 -17.94
C LYS A 352 10.26 -8.37 -18.93
N ASP A 353 10.40 -7.06 -18.95
CA ASP A 353 9.59 -6.20 -19.81
C ASP A 353 9.93 -6.42 -21.28
N ILE A 354 8.92 -6.33 -22.15
CA ILE A 354 9.09 -6.31 -23.60
C ILE A 354 8.61 -4.95 -24.11
N ILE A 355 9.46 -4.30 -24.90
CA ILE A 355 9.19 -2.98 -25.47
C ILE A 355 9.26 -3.09 -26.98
N ILE A 356 8.14 -2.81 -27.65
CA ILE A 356 8.02 -2.80 -29.10
C ILE A 356 7.81 -1.35 -29.52
N GLY A 357 8.69 -0.84 -30.40
CA GLY A 357 8.67 0.53 -30.91
C GLY A 357 7.49 0.80 -31.85
N ASN A 358 7.44 2.01 -32.40
CA ASN A 358 6.42 2.39 -33.39
C ASN A 358 6.69 1.71 -34.74
N PHE A 359 5.67 1.58 -35.59
CA PHE A 359 5.80 1.06 -36.96
C PHE A 359 6.48 -0.33 -37.07
N VAL A 360 6.50 -1.09 -35.98
CA VAL A 360 7.06 -2.44 -36.01
C VAL A 360 6.08 -3.35 -36.78
N TRP A 361 6.64 -4.30 -37.53
CA TRP A 361 5.86 -5.39 -38.11
C TRP A 361 6.40 -6.74 -37.64
N ILE A 362 5.55 -7.52 -36.98
CA ILE A 362 5.87 -8.87 -36.53
C ILE A 362 5.09 -9.86 -37.37
N GLY A 363 5.81 -10.68 -38.14
CA GLY A 363 5.27 -11.70 -39.02
C GLY A 363 4.66 -12.88 -38.26
N SER A 364 3.78 -13.61 -38.94
CA SER A 364 2.97 -14.65 -38.31
C SER A 364 3.82 -15.72 -37.64
N ARG A 365 3.34 -16.25 -36.50
CA ARG A 365 4.02 -17.32 -35.74
C ARG A 365 5.42 -16.98 -35.22
N ALA A 366 5.80 -15.70 -35.18
CA ALA A 366 7.02 -15.28 -34.48
C ALA A 366 6.84 -15.37 -32.96
N THR A 367 7.93 -15.62 -32.24
CA THR A 367 7.97 -15.66 -30.77
C THR A 367 8.99 -14.66 -30.24
N ILE A 368 8.56 -13.80 -29.31
CA ILE A 368 9.39 -12.79 -28.65
C ILE A 368 9.61 -13.20 -27.19
N LEU A 369 10.87 -13.32 -26.78
CA LEU A 369 11.25 -13.77 -25.43
C LEU A 369 11.38 -12.62 -24.41
N PRO A 370 11.34 -12.92 -23.09
CA PRO A 370 11.37 -11.91 -22.05
C PRO A 370 12.59 -10.98 -22.14
N GLY A 371 12.36 -9.67 -21.97
CA GLY A 371 13.43 -8.67 -21.89
C GLY A 371 13.84 -8.06 -23.23
N VAL A 372 13.21 -8.46 -24.33
CA VAL A 372 13.55 -7.97 -25.68
C VAL A 372 12.98 -6.57 -25.93
N VAL A 373 13.81 -5.71 -26.49
CA VAL A 373 13.43 -4.43 -27.09
C VAL A 373 13.47 -4.53 -28.62
N ILE A 374 12.35 -4.24 -29.28
CA ILE A 374 12.25 -4.15 -30.73
C ILE A 374 12.18 -2.68 -31.13
N GLY A 375 13.23 -2.20 -31.81
CA GLY A 375 13.35 -0.83 -32.25
C GLY A 375 12.28 -0.41 -33.27
N GLU A 376 12.02 0.90 -33.35
CA GLU A 376 11.07 1.49 -34.27
C GLU A 376 11.29 1.02 -35.72
N GLY A 377 10.20 0.75 -36.44
CA GLY A 377 10.23 0.38 -37.85
C GLY A 377 10.80 -1.01 -38.13
N ALA A 378 11.26 -1.75 -37.12
CA ALA A 378 11.83 -3.07 -37.32
C ALA A 378 10.81 -4.08 -37.85
N ILE A 379 11.31 -5.09 -38.57
CA ILE A 379 10.53 -6.22 -39.09
C ILE A 379 11.06 -7.51 -38.47
N VAL A 380 10.17 -8.26 -37.84
CA VAL A 380 10.43 -9.64 -37.42
C VAL A 380 9.75 -10.56 -38.42
N CYS A 381 10.50 -11.35 -39.19
CA CYS A 381 9.94 -12.25 -40.18
C CYS A 381 9.09 -13.35 -39.54
N ALA A 382 8.20 -13.94 -40.35
CA ALA A 382 7.34 -15.04 -39.91
C ALA A 382 8.16 -16.22 -39.36
N GLY A 383 7.65 -16.85 -38.30
CA GLY A 383 8.29 -18.00 -37.63
C GLY A 383 9.60 -17.69 -36.88
N ALA A 384 10.00 -16.43 -36.76
CA ALA A 384 11.27 -16.08 -36.10
C ALA A 384 11.20 -16.22 -34.56
N LEU A 385 12.30 -16.65 -33.94
CA LEU A 385 12.47 -16.67 -32.49
C LEU A 385 13.40 -15.53 -32.06
N VAL A 386 12.83 -14.46 -31.51
CA VAL A 386 13.58 -13.27 -31.09
C VAL A 386 14.03 -13.44 -29.65
N THR A 387 15.33 -13.63 -29.47
CA THR A 387 15.99 -13.88 -28.17
C THR A 387 16.84 -12.70 -27.69
N LYS A 388 17.02 -11.67 -28.53
CA LYS A 388 17.84 -10.48 -28.28
C LYS A 388 17.17 -9.27 -28.91
N ASP A 389 17.57 -8.08 -28.48
CA ASP A 389 17.08 -6.81 -28.99
C ASP A 389 17.26 -6.70 -30.52
N VAL A 390 16.31 -6.01 -31.14
CA VAL A 390 16.28 -5.77 -32.59
C VAL A 390 16.47 -4.27 -32.83
N ALA A 391 17.48 -3.90 -33.60
CA ALA A 391 17.76 -2.49 -33.88
C ALA A 391 16.65 -1.84 -34.73
N PRO A 392 16.41 -0.51 -34.58
CA PRO A 392 15.44 0.20 -35.40
C PRO A 392 15.66 0.03 -36.90
N TYR A 393 14.58 -0.03 -37.67
CA TYR A 393 14.56 -0.17 -39.13
C TYR A 393 15.39 -1.36 -39.64
N THR A 394 15.51 -2.43 -38.85
CA THR A 394 16.14 -3.67 -39.29
C THR A 394 15.12 -4.77 -39.51
N MET A 395 15.41 -5.66 -40.45
CA MET A 395 14.67 -6.88 -40.70
C MET A 395 15.46 -8.05 -40.13
N VAL A 396 14.82 -8.84 -39.26
CA VAL A 396 15.40 -10.04 -38.64
C VAL A 396 14.54 -11.27 -38.92
N GLY A 397 15.14 -12.45 -38.98
CA GLY A 397 14.41 -13.71 -39.13
C GLY A 397 15.24 -14.95 -38.77
N GLY A 398 14.58 -16.09 -38.64
CA GLY A 398 15.20 -17.38 -38.26
C GLY A 398 15.04 -17.75 -36.78
N VAL A 399 15.60 -18.91 -36.41
CA VAL A 399 15.58 -19.47 -35.05
C VAL A 399 17.02 -19.84 -34.64
N PRO A 400 17.71 -19.04 -33.81
CA PRO A 400 17.31 -17.71 -33.33
C PRO A 400 17.30 -16.67 -34.46
N ALA A 401 16.53 -15.59 -34.26
CA ALA A 401 16.42 -14.50 -35.21
C ALA A 401 17.77 -13.81 -35.43
N LYS A 402 18.16 -13.61 -36.69
CA LYS A 402 19.37 -12.93 -37.11
C LYS A 402 19.02 -11.79 -38.05
N PHE A 403 19.88 -10.78 -38.10
CA PHE A 403 19.80 -9.70 -39.07
C PHE A 403 19.77 -10.25 -40.51
N ILE A 404 18.87 -9.70 -41.32
CA ILE A 404 18.74 -10.01 -42.75
C ILE A 404 19.16 -8.77 -43.57
N LYS A 405 18.50 -7.64 -43.33
CA LYS A 405 18.76 -6.38 -44.05
C LYS A 405 18.15 -5.19 -43.31
N ASN A 406 18.45 -3.98 -43.78
CA ASN A 406 17.76 -2.77 -43.34
C ASN A 406 16.41 -2.60 -44.08
N ARG A 407 15.44 -1.97 -43.40
CA ARG A 407 14.17 -1.48 -43.95
C ARG A 407 14.34 0.01 -44.32
N SER A 408 13.48 0.50 -45.23
CA SER A 408 13.30 1.94 -45.42
C SER A 408 12.94 2.63 -44.11
N LYS A 409 13.45 3.86 -43.92
CA LYS A 409 13.12 4.74 -42.78
C LYS A 409 11.90 5.61 -43.04
N GLU A 410 11.51 5.75 -44.30
CA GLU A 410 10.34 6.52 -44.71
C GLU A 410 9.10 5.63 -44.57
N LEU A 411 8.42 5.74 -43.44
CA LEU A 411 7.21 4.99 -43.11
C LEU A 411 6.04 5.96 -42.89
N ASP A 412 4.97 5.81 -43.66
CA ASP A 412 3.77 6.65 -43.61
C ASP A 412 2.47 5.84 -43.53
N TYR A 413 2.57 4.51 -43.45
CA TYR A 413 1.41 3.63 -43.45
C TYR A 413 0.68 3.65 -42.10
N ASN A 414 -0.63 3.40 -42.17
CA ASN A 414 -1.47 3.17 -41.00
C ASN A 414 -2.08 1.77 -41.10
N PRO A 415 -1.69 0.81 -40.25
CA PRO A 415 -2.16 -0.57 -40.37
C PRO A 415 -3.57 -0.78 -39.79
N THR A 416 -4.23 0.27 -39.28
CA THR A 416 -5.54 0.19 -38.62
C THR A 416 -6.54 -0.67 -39.39
N TRP A 417 -7.10 -1.67 -38.70
CA TRP A 417 -8.15 -2.53 -39.21
C TRP A 417 -9.19 -2.79 -38.11
N LEU A 418 -10.42 -2.32 -38.35
CA LEU A 418 -11.54 -2.35 -37.40
C LEU A 418 -12.80 -2.87 -38.10
N PRO A 419 -12.85 -4.17 -38.44
CA PRO A 419 -14.01 -4.72 -39.11
C PRO A 419 -15.20 -4.74 -38.14
N TRP A 420 -16.42 -4.53 -38.64
CA TRP A 420 -17.63 -4.57 -37.81
C TRP A 420 -17.81 -5.95 -37.16
N PHE A 421 -17.46 -6.99 -37.92
CA PHE A 421 -17.36 -8.38 -37.51
C PHE A 421 -15.95 -8.86 -37.83
N ASP A 422 -15.18 -9.16 -36.80
CA ASP A 422 -13.87 -9.81 -36.94
C ASP A 422 -14.01 -11.34 -37.05
#